data_AF-A0A7W1BN78-F1
#
_entry.id   AF-A0A7W1BN78-F1
#
_cell.length_a   1.000
_cell.length_b   1.000
_cell.length_c   1.000
_cell.angle_alpha   90.00
_cell.angle_beta   90.00
_cell.angle_gamma   90.00
#
_symmetry.space_group_name_H-M   'P 1'
#
loop_
_entity.id
_entity.type
_entity.pdbx_description
1 polymer ?
#
loop_
_entity_poly.entity_id
_entity_poly.type
_entity_poly.pdbx_seq_one_letter_code
_entity_poly.pdbx_strand_id
1 'polypeptide(L)' 'MTNDDLIFRHRLRLFARAGEVGVRRACRELGFHHSTYYRWKPFVLRHGLEIL' A
#
# COMPACT_ATOMS: atom_id res chain seq x y z
N MET A 1 0.33 12.13 16.39
CA MET A 1 0.02 11.23 15.28
C MET A 1 -1.44 11.38 14.95
N THR A 2 -1.76 11.79 13.73
CA THR A 2 -3.14 11.90 13.26
C THR A 2 -3.63 10.55 12.72
N ASN A 3 -4.94 10.42 12.51
CA ASN A 3 -5.49 9.25 11.82
C ASN A 3 -4.94 9.13 10.38
N ASP A 4 -4.67 10.26 9.73
CA ASP A 4 -4.08 10.30 8.39
C ASP A 4 -2.65 9.75 8.38
N ASP A 5 -1.83 10.08 9.39
CA ASP A 5 -0.47 9.53 9.51
C ASP A 5 -0.48 8.00 9.64
N LEU A 6 -1.46 7.46 10.38
CA LEU A 6 -1.63 6.02 10.57
C LEU A 6 -2.02 5.33 9.28
N ILE A 7 -2.99 5.91 8.56
CA ILE A 7 -3.45 5.38 7.26
C ILE A 7 -2.31 5.40 6.25
N PHE A 8 -1.57 6.51 6.17
CA PHE A 8 -0.42 6.66 5.29
C PHE A 8 0.65 5.60 5.58
N ARG A 9 1.06 5.44 6.85
CA ARG A 9 2.02 4.41 7.26
C ARG A 9 1.53 3.00 6.94
N HIS A 10 0.23 2.75 7.07
CA HIS A 10 -0.35 1.44 6.74
C HIS A 10 -0.28 1.15 5.23
N ARG A 11 -0.50 2.17 4.39
CA ARG A 11 -0.33 2.07 2.93
C ARG A 11 1.13 1.86 2.53
N LEU A 12 2.08 2.57 3.16
CA LEU A 12 3.51 2.36 2.93
C LEU A 12 3.94 0.93 3.24
N ARG A 13 3.49 0.38 4.38
CA ARG A 13 3.76 -1.01 4.77
C ARG A 13 3.23 -2.00 3.74
N LEU A 14 2.06 -1.75 3.15
CA LEU A 14 1.52 -2.60 2.09
C LEU A 14 2.43 -2.67 0.88
N PHE A 15 2.92 -1.52 0.38
CA PHE A 15 3.79 -1.49 -0.79
C PHE A 15 5.15 -2.13 -0.54
N ALA A 16 5.77 -1.86 0.61
CA ALA A 16 7.02 -2.51 1.00
C ALA A 16 6.84 -4.04 1.08
N ARG A 17 5.81 -4.51 1.80
CA ARG A 17 5.55 -5.93 1.97
C ARG A 17 5.23 -6.63 0.65
N ALA A 18 4.50 -5.97 -0.24
CA ALA A 18 4.20 -6.52 -1.56
C ALA A 18 5.44 -6.74 -2.43
N GLY A 19 6.51 -5.94 -2.24
CA GLY A 19 7.80 -6.14 -2.91
C GLY A 19 8.56 -7.36 -2.40
N GLU A 20 8.37 -7.73 -1.13
CA GLU A 20 9.04 -8.88 -0.52
C GLU A 20 8.33 -10.21 -0.80
N VAL A 21 7.00 -10.23 -0.66
CA VAL A 21 6.22 -11.49 -0.64
C VAL A 21 5.16 -11.60 -1.74
N GLY A 22 5.07 -10.59 -2.60
CA GLY A 22 4.05 -10.48 -3.63
C GLY A 22 2.72 -9.89 -3.14
N VAL A 23 1.96 -9.31 -4.07
CA VAL A 23 0.77 -8.50 -3.79
C VAL A 23 -0.32 -9.25 -3.04
N ARG A 24 -0.71 -10.46 -3.50
CA ARG A 24 -1.85 -11.18 -2.88
C ARG A 24 -1.57 -11.55 -1.43
N ARG A 25 -0.34 -11.96 -1.13
CA ARG A 25 0.07 -12.32 0.23
C ARG A 25 0.13 -11.08 1.13
N ALA A 26 0.77 -10.01 0.67
CA ALA A 26 0.84 -8.75 1.42
C ALA A 26 -0.55 -8.16 1.71
N CYS A 27 -1.45 -8.15 0.72
CA CYS A 27 -2.83 -7.70 0.89
C CYS A 27 -3.57 -8.53 1.96
N ARG A 28 -3.43 -9.85 1.95
CA ARG A 28 -4.05 -10.73 2.97
C ARG A 28 -3.46 -10.50 4.36
N GLU A 29 -2.14 -10.35 4.49
CA GLU A 29 -1.44 -10.13 5.76
C GLU A 29 -1.84 -8.79 6.41
N LEU A 30 -2.13 -7.76 5.60
CA LEU A 30 -2.40 -6.40 6.07
C LEU A 30 -3.87 -5.98 6.00
N GLY A 31 -4.77 -6.89 5.63
CA GLY A 31 -6.22 -6.66 5.59
C GLY A 31 -6.70 -5.80 4.42
N PHE A 32 -5.94 -5.74 3.32
CA PHE A 32 -6.33 -5.03 2.10
C PHE A 32 -6.93 -5.97 1.07
N HIS A 33 -7.89 -5.47 0.31
CA HIS A 33 -8.29 -6.13 -0.93
C HIS A 33 -7.24 -5.86 -2.02
N HIS A 34 -6.93 -6.89 -2.83
CA HIS A 34 -5.91 -6.79 -3.88
C HIS A 34 -6.23 -5.72 -4.94
N SER A 35 -7.50 -5.43 -5.20
CA SER A 35 -7.89 -4.35 -6.12
C SER A 35 -7.46 -2.97 -5.63
N THR A 36 -7.42 -2.75 -4.31
CA THR A 36 -6.95 -1.48 -3.71
C THR A 36 -5.50 -1.22 -4.06
N TYR A 37 -4.65 -2.26 -3.98
CA TYR A 37 -3.25 -2.16 -4.39
C TYR A 37 -3.12 -1.76 -5.86
N TYR A 38 -3.83 -2.44 -6.75
CA TYR A 38 -3.76 -2.14 -8.19
C TYR A 38 -4.38 -0.80 -8.58
N ARG A 39 -5.35 -0.30 -7.81
CA ARG A 39 -5.90 1.05 -7.98
C ARG A 39 -4.84 2.12 -7.67
N TRP A 40 -4.04 1.90 -6.65
CA TRP A 40 -3.00 2.84 -6.22
C TRP A 40 -1.70 2.73 -7.01
N LYS A 41 -1.35 1.53 -7.48
CA LYS A 41 -0.08 1.25 -8.16
C LYS A 41 0.27 2.25 -9.27
N PRO A 42 -0.64 2.64 -10.19
CA PRO A 42 -0.31 3.61 -11.24
C PRO A 42 0.09 4.98 -10.69
N PHE A 43 -0.58 5.45 -9.63
CA PHE A 43 -0.25 6.72 -8.98
C PHE A 43 1.09 6.64 -8.28
N VAL A 44 1.36 5.54 -7.56
CA VAL A 44 2.64 5.33 -6.89
C VAL A 44 3.79 5.25 -7.87
N LEU A 45 3.62 4.57 -9.01
CA LEU A 45 4.66 4.49 -10.03
C LEU A 45 4.94 5.83 -10.71
N ARG A 46 3.95 6.73 -10.76
CA ARG A 46 4.08 8.04 -11.41
C ARG A 46 4.57 9.14 -10.47
N HIS A 47 4.14 9.10 -9.22
CA HIS A 47 4.32 10.21 -8.26
C HIS A 47 5.10 9.79 -7.00
N GLY A 48 5.49 8.52 -6.88
CA GLY A 48 6.07 7.99 -5.65
C GLY A 48 5.00 7.67 -4.60
N LEU A 49 5.46 7.20 -3.44
CA LEU A 49 4.58 6.77 -2.35
C LEU A 49 3.92 7.93 -1.59
N GLU A 50 4.40 9.16 -1.77
CA GLU A 50 3.91 10.36 -1.08
C GLU A 50 2.50 10.79 -1.51
N ILE A 51 1.97 10.22 -2.60
CA ILE A 51 0.61 10.48 -3.11
C ILE A 51 -0.47 9.65 -2.38
N LEU A 52 -0.06 8.71 -1.52
CA LEU A 52 -0.94 7.81 -0.79
C LEU A 52 -1.41 8.38 0.54
#